data_AF-A0A482W3J0-F1
#
_entry.id   AF-A0A482W3J0-F1
#
_cell.length_a   1.000
_cell.length_b   1.000
_cell.length_c   1.000
_cell.angle_alpha   90.00
_cell.angle_beta   90.00
_cell.angle_gamma   90.00
#
_symmetry.space_group_name_H-M   'P 1'
#
loop_
_entity.id
_entity.type
_entity.pdbx_description
1 polymer ?
#
loop_
_entity_poly.entity_id
_entity_poly.type
_entity_poly.pdbx_seq_one_letter_code
_entity_poly.pdbx_strand_id
1 'polypeptide(L)' 'MGTNGQLGTGGEDDCFEPTLIKNKQLVDRPAFKVSGGGQHTVILATNTNNNKGDTE' A
#
# COMPACT_ATOMS: atom_id res chain seq x y z
N MET A 1 -15.61 4.70 1.02
CA MET A 1 -15.71 5.64 -0.11
C MET A 1 -14.40 5.65 -0.88
N GLY A 2 -14.45 5.52 -2.21
CA GLY A 2 -13.29 5.44 -3.10
C GLY A 2 -12.94 6.74 -3.83
N THR A 3 -13.76 7.79 -3.71
CA THR A 3 -13.75 8.98 -4.59
C THR A 3 -12.42 9.73 -4.68
N ASN A 4 -11.50 9.59 -3.71
CA ASN A 4 -10.18 10.22 -3.76
C ASN A 4 -9.05 9.25 -4.13
N GLY A 5 -9.39 8.06 -4.65
CA GLY A 5 -8.43 6.99 -4.92
C GLY A 5 -7.78 6.38 -3.67
N GLN A 6 -8.26 6.71 -2.47
CA GLN A 6 -7.61 6.33 -1.20
C GLN A 6 -7.66 4.82 -0.91
N LEU A 7 -8.49 4.08 -1.65
CA LEU A 7 -8.57 2.62 -1.56
C LEU A 7 -7.40 1.93 -2.28
N GLY A 8 -6.66 2.64 -3.15
CA GLY A 8 -5.49 2.09 -3.83
C GLY A 8 -5.81 1.01 -4.88
N THR A 9 -7.08 0.82 -5.24
CA THR A 9 -7.53 -0.17 -6.24
C THR A 9 -7.30 0.28 -7.68
N GLY A 10 -6.95 1.56 -7.90
CA GLY A 10 -6.74 2.16 -9.22
C GLY A 10 -7.99 2.81 -9.82
N GLY A 11 -9.13 2.76 -9.11
CA GLY A 11 -10.36 3.46 -9.45
C GLY A 11 -10.85 4.35 -8.31
N GLU A 12 -11.96 5.04 -8.55
CA GLU A 12 -12.60 5.96 -7.59
C GLU A 12 -13.94 5.43 -7.05
N ASP A 13 -14.34 4.23 -7.48
CA ASP A 13 -15.57 3.59 -7.05
C ASP A 13 -15.48 3.04 -5.61
N ASP A 14 -16.63 3.01 -4.95
CA ASP A 14 -16.76 2.43 -3.63
C ASP A 14 -16.58 0.90 -3.68
N CYS A 15 -15.67 0.38 -2.85
CA CYS A 15 -15.53 -1.05 -2.63
C CYS A 15 -16.31 -1.45 -1.36
N PHE A 16 -17.36 -2.26 -1.52
CA PHE A 16 -18.18 -2.74 -0.41
C PHE A 16 -17.65 -4.02 0.24
N GLU A 17 -16.71 -4.69 -0.43
CA GLU A 17 -16.05 -5.90 0.04
C GLU A 17 -14.53 -5.70 0.15
N PRO A 18 -13.85 -6.40 1.08
CA PRO A 18 -12.41 -6.38 1.19
C PRO A 18 -11.75 -6.74 -0.15
N THR A 19 -11.03 -5.78 -0.73
CA THR A 19 -10.47 -5.90 -2.08
C THR A 19 -8.94 -5.82 -2.01
N LEU A 20 -8.26 -6.77 -2.66
CA LEU A 20 -6.80 -6.80 -2.71
C LEU A 20 -6.25 -5.65 -3.57
N ILE A 21 -5.41 -4.82 -2.96
CA ILE A 21 -4.66 -3.78 -3.67
C ILE A 21 -3.56 -4.42 -4.53
N LYS A 22 -3.70 -4.33 -5.85
CA LYS A 22 -2.68 -4.78 -6.82
C LYS A 22 -1.84 -3.58 -7.25
N ASN A 23 -0.69 -3.38 -6.59
CA ASN A 23 0.21 -2.26 -6.88
C ASN A 23 1.64 -2.75 -7.16
N LYS A 24 2.25 -2.26 -8.24
CA LYS A 24 3.66 -2.52 -8.62
C LYS A 24 4.65 -2.23 -7.48
N GLN A 25 4.38 -1.21 -6.66
CA GLN A 25 5.23 -0.82 -5.53
C GLN A 25 5.13 -1.74 -4.32
N LEU A 26 4.10 -2.59 -4.24
CA LEU A 26 3.87 -3.55 -3.15
C LEU A 26 4.13 -5.01 -3.58
N VAL A 27 4.52 -5.23 -4.83
CA VAL A 27 4.96 -6.56 -5.28
C VAL A 27 6.17 -6.99 -4.44
N ASP A 28 6.07 -8.17 -3.82
CA ASP A 28 7.08 -8.75 -2.94
C ASP A 28 7.51 -7.84 -1.77
N ARG A 29 6.64 -6.92 -1.35
CA ARG A 29 6.87 -5.99 -0.24
C ARG A 29 5.69 -6.02 0.72
N PRO A 30 5.72 -6.87 1.77
CA PRO A 30 4.62 -6.96 2.71
C PRO A 30 4.40 -5.62 3.43
N ALA A 31 3.14 -5.22 3.52
CA ALA A 31 2.72 -4.06 4.31
C ALA A 31 2.83 -4.38 5.80
N PHE A 32 3.50 -3.50 6.55
CA PHE A 32 3.66 -3.62 8.00
C PHE A 32 2.61 -2.80 8.76
N LYS A 33 2.33 -1.58 8.29
CA LYS A 33 1.29 -0.70 8.86
C LYS A 33 0.60 0.11 7.78
N VAL A 34 -0.62 0.52 8.05
CA VAL A 34 -1.43 1.41 7.20
C VAL A 34 -2.08 2.48 8.07
N SER A 35 -2.21 3.69 7.53
CA SER A 35 -2.99 4.79 8.12
C SER A 35 -3.73 5.54 7.02
N GLY A 36 -4.99 5.91 7.28
CA GLY A 36 -5.83 6.68 6.36
C GLY A 36 -6.16 8.05 6.93
N GLY A 37 -6.08 9.08 6.08
CA GLY A 37 -6.61 10.42 6.33
C GLY A 37 -7.89 10.66 5.51
N GLY A 38 -8.29 11.93 5.37
CA GLY A 38 -9.51 12.26 4.61
C GLY A 38 -9.44 11.87 3.12
N GLN A 39 -8.36 12.27 2.44
CA GLN A 39 -8.19 12.06 0.99
C GLN A 39 -6.92 11.25 0.64
N HIS A 40 -6.28 10.62 1.63
CA HIS A 40 -5.02 9.91 1.43
C HIS A 40 -4.92 8.65 2.30
N THR A 41 -4.06 7.73 1.87
CA THR A 41 -3.66 6.54 2.62
C THR A 41 -2.14 6.41 2.58
N VAL A 42 -1.52 6.14 3.71
CA VAL A 42 -0.08 5.91 3.86
C VAL A 42 0.15 4.46 4.25
N ILE A 43 1.06 3.79 3.54
CA ILE A 43 1.46 2.40 3.80
C ILE A 43 2.94 2.38 4.13
N LEU A 44 3.28 1.79 5.27
CA LEU A 44 4.64 1.42 5.62
C LEU A 44 4.84 -0.05 5.21
N ALA A 45 5.66 -0.28 4.18
CA ALA A 45 6.00 -1.60 3.69
C ALA A 45 7.48 -1.91 3.94
N THR A 46 7.81 -3.19 4.07
CA THR A 46 9.21 -3.59 4.12
C THR A 46 9.83 -3.47 2.73
N ASN A 47 11.12 -3.13 2.69
CA ASN A 47 11.89 -3.26 1.47
C ASN A 47 12.42 -4.70 1.39
N THR A 48 12.37 -5.31 0.21
CA THR A 48 12.92 -6.65 -0.03
C THR A 48 14.45 -6.65 -0.14
N ASN A 49 15.12 -5.56 0.23
CA ASN A 49 16.56 -5.56 0.49
C ASN A 49 16.78 -6.30 1.81
N ASN A 50 16.90 -7.63 1.71
CA ASN A 50 17.54 -8.46 2.72
C ASN A 50 18.79 -7.71 3.19
N ASN A 51 18.99 -7.62 4.51
CA ASN A 51 20.20 -7.12 5.15
C ASN A 51 21.47 -7.73 4.51
N LYS A 52 21.94 -7.22 3.38
CA LYS A 52 23.36 -7.18 3.07
C LYS A 52 23.84 -6.01 3.91
N GLY A 53 24.38 -6.34 5.07
CA GLY A 53 24.98 -5.35 5.94
C GLY A 53 25.91 -4.47 5.12
N ASP A 54 25.83 -3.18 5.38
CA ASP A 54 26.86 -2.23 5.01
C ASP A 54 28.15 -2.65 5.76
N THR A 55 28.84 -3.64 5.21
CA THR A 55 30.24 -3.91 5.51
C THR A 55 31.05 -3.33 4.36
N GLU A 56 31.40 -2.05 4.50
CA GLU A 56 32.68 -1.53 4.04
C GLU A 56 33.51 -1.14 5.28
#